data_AF-A0A953M7J9-F1
#
_entry.id   AF-A0A953M7J9-F1
#
_cell.length_a   1.000
_cell.length_b   1.000
_cell.length_c   1.000
_cell.angle_alpha   90.00
_cell.angle_beta   90.00
_cell.angle_gamma   90.00
#
_symmetry.space_group_name_H-M   'P 1'
#
loop_
_entity.id
_entity.type
_entity.pdbx_description
1 polymer ?
#
loop_
_entity_poly.entity_id
_entity_poly.type
_entity_poly.pdbx_seq_one_letter_code
_entity_poly.pdbx_strand_id
1 'polypeptide(L)'
;MTDRPVRVAILGWARLSAQAREGSGYNLNASELATGLALSGHSVFFLRSGMHYTTVRPRPFVKETETWRGIRCFSLYNSRNLSPAATNFRNPEQEASSPRDNRVVLAWLLAVGAEVVHVHSLEGFAMDLIGEIRAAGLPVVVTTHNYHYGCPQVDLLHKERDCCLDYRGGERCVGCLTAPDPRRARRNRSIQQDLERAVGAELSTGLQKTAKLVRSALTGGEPPNRRGPEDQVKPDPEVAMGFGPGGPEHPGTFQHGLEVVARDKIEPLGRAPVDANERFERSGDLHLRVVNEYGKRRRDGIAALNSASLVTPPSAFMCRAYEA
;
A
#
# COMPACT_ATOMS: atom_id res chain seq x y z
N MET A 1 -16.45 -26.87 4.89
CA MET A 1 -17.04 -25.97 3.88
C MET A 1 -18.24 -25.28 4.53
N THR A 2 -18.43 -23.99 4.26
CA THR A 2 -19.56 -23.20 4.77
C THR A 2 -20.87 -23.59 4.09
N ASP A 3 -21.96 -23.61 4.85
CA ASP A 3 -23.31 -23.82 4.32
C ASP A 3 -23.90 -22.54 3.71
N ARG A 4 -23.21 -21.40 3.86
CA ARG A 4 -23.61 -20.08 3.36
C ARG A 4 -22.43 -19.41 2.66
N PRO A 5 -22.10 -19.82 1.43
CA PRO A 5 -21.03 -19.18 0.66
C PRO A 5 -21.40 -17.72 0.40
N VAL A 6 -20.40 -16.84 0.49
CA VAL A 6 -20.54 -15.41 0.21
C VAL A 6 -19.44 -14.95 -0.74
N ARG A 7 -19.67 -13.80 -1.38
CA ARG A 7 -18.76 -13.18 -2.34
C ARG A 7 -18.00 -12.04 -1.67
N VAL A 8 -16.72 -12.28 -1.38
CA VAL A 8 -15.84 -11.35 -0.65
C VAL A 8 -14.92 -10.63 -1.64
N ALA A 9 -14.97 -9.30 -1.67
CA ALA A 9 -14.03 -8.48 -2.43
C ALA A 9 -13.00 -7.86 -1.48
N ILE A 10 -11.72 -8.18 -1.67
CA ILE A 10 -10.61 -7.68 -0.86
C ILE A 10 -9.89 -6.56 -1.61
N LEU A 11 -9.59 -5.44 -0.94
CA LEU A 11 -8.86 -4.30 -1.52
C LEU A 11 -7.44 -4.16 -0.93
N GLY A 12 -6.44 -3.95 -1.78
CA GLY A 12 -5.05 -3.69 -1.41
C GLY A 12 -4.23 -3.08 -2.55
N TRP A 13 -2.90 -3.03 -2.45
CA TRP A 13 -2.04 -2.52 -3.55
C TRP A 13 -1.04 -3.53 -4.10
N ALA A 14 -0.53 -4.38 -3.22
CA ALA A 14 0.41 -5.43 -3.55
C ALA A 14 -0.22 -6.55 -4.39
N ARG A 15 0.62 -7.26 -5.12
CA ARG A 15 0.26 -8.52 -5.77
C ARG A 15 -0.02 -9.58 -4.70
N LEU A 16 -1.24 -10.08 -4.62
CA LEU A 16 -1.65 -11.05 -3.58
C LEU A 16 -0.76 -12.31 -3.58
N SER A 17 -0.44 -12.83 -4.77
CA SER A 17 0.40 -14.03 -4.93
C SER A 17 1.88 -13.83 -4.56
N ALA A 18 2.33 -12.59 -4.40
CA ALA A 18 3.68 -12.28 -3.91
C ALA A 18 3.78 -12.39 -2.39
N GLN A 19 2.67 -12.51 -1.66
CA GLN A 19 2.62 -12.58 -0.20
C GLN A 19 3.50 -11.47 0.43
N ALA A 20 4.27 -11.77 1.47
CA ALA A 20 5.13 -10.78 2.12
C ALA A 20 6.22 -10.16 1.23
N ARG A 21 6.54 -10.74 0.05
CA ARG A 21 7.55 -10.15 -0.87
C ARG A 21 7.12 -8.80 -1.44
N GLU A 22 5.81 -8.55 -1.52
CA GLU A 22 5.26 -7.25 -1.91
C GLU A 22 4.27 -6.82 -0.84
N GLY A 23 4.55 -5.73 -0.12
CA GLY A 23 3.67 -5.26 0.96
C GLY A 23 3.89 -5.90 2.34
N SER A 24 4.89 -6.78 2.51
CA SER A 24 5.28 -7.30 3.84
C SER A 24 4.09 -7.90 4.62
N GLY A 25 4.02 -7.67 5.94
CA GLY A 25 3.05 -8.30 6.84
C GLY A 25 1.59 -8.06 6.46
N TYR A 26 1.26 -6.90 5.87
CA TYR A 26 -0.13 -6.64 5.48
C TYR A 26 -0.57 -7.59 4.36
N ASN A 27 0.27 -7.80 3.35
CA ASN A 27 -0.08 -8.62 2.20
C ASN A 27 -0.03 -10.10 2.57
N LEU A 28 0.85 -10.51 3.49
CA LEU A 28 0.82 -11.85 4.09
C LEU A 28 -0.51 -12.11 4.81
N ASN A 29 -0.95 -11.17 5.66
CA ASN A 29 -2.23 -11.30 6.34
C ASN A 29 -3.40 -11.35 5.34
N ALA A 30 -3.42 -10.46 4.34
CA ALA A 30 -4.45 -10.43 3.30
C ALA A 30 -4.47 -11.73 2.47
N SER A 31 -3.31 -12.26 2.09
CA SER A 31 -3.18 -13.45 1.25
C SER A 31 -3.61 -14.72 1.98
N GLU A 32 -3.25 -14.85 3.25
CA GLU A 32 -3.64 -16.02 4.06
C GLU A 32 -5.12 -15.97 4.45
N LEU A 33 -5.66 -14.78 4.76
CA LEU A 33 -7.10 -14.61 4.96
C LEU A 33 -7.89 -14.96 3.69
N ALA A 34 -7.48 -14.43 2.54
CA ALA A 34 -8.12 -14.72 1.26
C ALA A 34 -8.10 -16.23 0.95
N THR A 35 -6.98 -16.89 1.23
CA THR A 35 -6.84 -18.34 1.06
C THR A 35 -7.79 -19.09 2.00
N GLY A 36 -7.84 -18.72 3.29
CA GLY A 36 -8.74 -19.33 4.27
C GLY A 36 -10.22 -19.17 3.91
N LEU A 37 -10.62 -18.00 3.41
CA LEU A 37 -11.98 -17.74 2.93
C LEU A 37 -12.33 -18.62 1.72
N ALA A 38 -11.43 -18.71 0.74
CA ALA A 38 -11.62 -19.55 -0.43
C ALA A 38 -11.74 -21.05 -0.06
N LEU A 39 -10.85 -21.54 0.80
CA LEU A 39 -10.89 -22.91 1.34
C LEU A 39 -12.16 -23.20 2.15
N SER A 40 -12.72 -22.18 2.79
CA SER A 40 -13.98 -22.28 3.51
C SER A 40 -15.19 -22.36 2.59
N GLY A 41 -15.03 -22.14 1.27
CA GLY A 41 -16.10 -22.22 0.27
C GLY A 41 -16.64 -20.86 -0.18
N HIS A 42 -16.04 -19.75 0.23
CA HIS A 42 -16.42 -18.41 -0.23
C HIS A 42 -15.85 -18.13 -1.63
N SER A 43 -16.53 -17.26 -2.40
CA SER A 43 -15.97 -16.72 -3.65
C SER A 43 -15.15 -15.47 -3.32
N VAL A 44 -13.84 -15.52 -3.55
CA VAL A 44 -12.94 -14.43 -3.17
C VAL A 44 -12.39 -13.72 -4.40
N PHE A 45 -12.49 -12.40 -4.39
CA PHE A 45 -11.97 -11.51 -5.40
C PHE A 45 -10.99 -10.54 -4.75
N PHE A 46 -9.88 -10.23 -5.41
CA PHE A 46 -8.91 -9.28 -4.91
C PHE A 46 -8.68 -8.17 -5.94
N LEU A 47 -8.82 -6.91 -5.54
CA LEU A 47 -8.50 -5.76 -6.38
C LEU A 47 -7.30 -5.03 -5.82
N ARG A 48 -6.21 -5.01 -6.61
CA ARG A 48 -5.06 -4.15 -6.34
C ARG A 48 -5.15 -2.82 -7.06
N SER A 49 -4.61 -1.75 -6.46
CA SER A 49 -4.50 -0.44 -7.09
C SER A 49 -3.11 0.20 -6.96
N GLY A 50 -2.88 1.26 -7.74
CA GLY A 50 -1.69 2.12 -7.65
C GLY A 50 -0.41 1.58 -8.27
N MET A 51 -0.46 0.41 -8.92
CA MET A 51 0.72 -0.30 -9.41
C MET A 51 0.75 -0.53 -10.93
N HIS A 52 -0.40 -0.46 -11.61
CA HIS A 52 -0.52 -0.75 -13.05
C HIS A 52 -0.93 0.49 -13.85
N TYR A 53 -0.15 0.81 -14.87
CA TYR A 53 -0.32 1.98 -15.73
C TYR A 53 -0.10 1.64 -17.19
N THR A 54 -0.77 2.35 -18.09
CA THR A 54 -0.62 2.21 -19.54
C THR A 54 -1.01 3.51 -20.25
N THR A 55 -0.31 3.82 -21.34
CA THR A 55 -0.60 4.94 -22.25
C THR A 55 -1.68 4.58 -23.28
N VAL A 56 -1.91 3.29 -23.54
CA VAL A 56 -2.86 2.80 -24.56
C VAL A 56 -4.31 3.17 -24.23
N ARG A 57 -4.69 3.11 -22.95
CA ARG A 57 -6.03 3.45 -22.47
C ARG A 57 -5.94 4.46 -21.33
N PRO A 58 -6.15 5.77 -21.56
CA PRO A 58 -5.83 6.81 -20.58
C PRO A 58 -6.79 6.88 -19.39
N ARG A 59 -7.98 6.27 -19.49
CA ARG A 59 -8.98 6.26 -18.40
C ARG A 59 -8.75 5.06 -17.48
N PRO A 60 -9.05 5.17 -16.17
CA PRO A 60 -8.98 4.03 -15.26
C PRO A 60 -9.89 2.88 -15.72
N PHE A 61 -9.43 1.66 -15.52
CA PHE A 61 -10.21 0.44 -15.80
C PHE A 61 -9.71 -0.72 -14.95
N VAL A 62 -10.57 -1.68 -14.67
CA VAL A 62 -10.19 -2.92 -13.99
C VAL A 62 -9.93 -4.01 -15.02
N LYS A 63 -8.87 -4.80 -14.79
CA LYS A 63 -8.53 -5.98 -15.59
C LYS A 63 -8.18 -7.13 -14.66
N GLU A 64 -8.69 -8.33 -14.94
CA GLU A 64 -8.25 -9.56 -14.28
C GLU A 64 -6.81 -9.88 -14.69
N THR A 65 -5.96 -10.11 -13.70
CA THR A 65 -4.50 -10.26 -13.90
C THR A 65 -4.02 -11.67 -13.61
N GLU A 66 -4.63 -12.37 -12.65
CA GLU A 66 -4.29 -13.76 -12.33
C GLU A 66 -5.43 -14.44 -11.55
N THR A 67 -5.38 -15.77 -11.48
CA THR A 67 -6.11 -16.55 -10.48
C THR A 67 -5.09 -17.26 -9.61
N TRP A 68 -5.16 -17.05 -8.29
CA TRP A 68 -4.19 -17.60 -7.33
C TRP A 68 -4.93 -18.30 -6.19
N ARG A 69 -4.66 -19.59 -5.97
CA ARG A 69 -5.33 -20.41 -4.92
C ARG A 69 -6.87 -20.29 -4.92
N GLY A 70 -7.47 -20.26 -6.11
CA GLY A 70 -8.93 -20.10 -6.27
C GLY A 70 -9.45 -18.67 -6.08
N ILE A 71 -8.58 -17.70 -5.83
CA ILE A 71 -8.91 -16.27 -5.71
C ILE A 71 -8.70 -15.60 -7.07
N ARG A 72 -9.70 -14.86 -7.55
CA ARG A 72 -9.60 -14.08 -8.79
C ARG A 72 -9.01 -12.71 -8.48
N CYS A 73 -7.86 -12.41 -9.07
CA CYS A 73 -7.10 -11.19 -8.80
C CYS A 73 -7.21 -10.20 -9.97
N PHE A 74 -7.48 -8.95 -9.63
CA PHE A 74 -7.72 -7.85 -10.56
C PHE A 74 -6.79 -6.70 -10.23
N SER A 75 -6.46 -5.89 -11.24
CA SER A 75 -5.74 -4.63 -11.07
C SER A 75 -6.57 -3.47 -11.58
N LEU A 76 -6.64 -2.39 -10.80
CA LEU A 76 -7.06 -1.08 -11.27
C LEU A 76 -5.90 -0.42 -12.03
N TYR A 77 -6.04 -0.33 -13.34
CA TYR A 77 -5.10 0.36 -14.21
C TYR A 77 -5.34 1.86 -14.17
N ASN A 78 -4.26 2.63 -14.27
CA ASN A 78 -4.28 4.08 -14.40
C ASN A 78 -5.01 4.80 -13.26
N SER A 79 -4.93 4.26 -12.04
CA SER A 79 -5.38 4.97 -10.83
C SER A 79 -4.67 6.32 -10.70
N ARG A 80 -5.41 7.35 -10.30
CA ARG A 80 -4.85 8.67 -10.01
C ARG A 80 -3.99 8.64 -8.76
N ASN A 81 -4.22 7.70 -7.86
CA ASN A 81 -3.38 7.43 -6.70
C ASN A 81 -2.34 6.35 -7.01
N LEU A 82 -1.11 6.57 -6.54
CA LEU A 82 0.00 5.64 -6.68
C LEU A 82 0.13 4.77 -5.43
N SER A 83 0.79 3.62 -5.59
CA SER A 83 1.30 2.81 -4.48
C SER A 83 2.79 2.49 -4.70
N PRO A 84 3.58 2.27 -3.64
CA PRO A 84 3.21 2.49 -2.24
C PRO A 84 3.04 3.98 -1.89
N ALA A 85 2.51 4.29 -0.72
CA ALA A 85 2.14 5.62 -0.24
C ALA A 85 3.27 6.65 -0.38
N ALA A 86 4.52 6.23 -0.18
CA ALA A 86 5.71 7.05 -0.40
C ALA A 86 5.77 7.68 -1.82
N THR A 87 5.29 6.96 -2.84
CA THR A 87 5.21 7.48 -4.22
C THR A 87 4.02 8.44 -4.41
N ASN A 88 2.97 8.30 -3.61
CA ASN A 88 1.76 9.12 -3.65
C ASN A 88 1.79 10.31 -2.68
N PHE A 89 2.82 10.44 -1.85
CA PHE A 89 2.90 11.39 -0.74
C PHE A 89 2.62 12.85 -1.15
N ARG A 90 2.99 13.24 -2.38
CA ARG A 90 2.76 14.60 -2.93
C ARG A 90 1.42 14.73 -3.68
N ASN A 91 0.47 13.82 -3.44
CA ASN A 91 -0.83 13.77 -4.11
C ASN A 91 -2.05 13.81 -3.14
N PRO A 92 -2.02 14.57 -2.03
CA PRO A 92 -3.01 14.47 -0.95
C PRO A 92 -4.43 14.80 -1.41
N GLU A 93 -4.62 15.68 -2.39
CA GLU A 93 -5.96 16.03 -2.90
C GLU A 93 -6.62 14.89 -3.65
N GLN A 94 -5.87 14.18 -4.50
CA GLN A 94 -6.38 13.00 -5.22
C GLN A 94 -6.52 11.79 -4.30
N GLU A 95 -5.68 11.71 -3.28
CA GLU A 95 -5.80 10.68 -2.25
C GLU A 95 -7.03 10.89 -1.37
N ALA A 96 -7.38 12.14 -1.09
CA ALA A 96 -8.61 12.48 -0.38
C ALA A 96 -9.85 12.10 -1.20
N SER A 97 -9.90 12.45 -2.50
CA SER A 97 -11.06 12.18 -3.34
C SER A 97 -10.71 11.84 -4.78
N SER A 98 -11.26 10.72 -5.28
CA SER A 98 -11.06 10.27 -6.65
C SER A 98 -12.33 9.70 -7.32
N PRO A 99 -13.33 10.54 -7.67
CA PRO A 99 -14.63 10.06 -8.18
C PRO A 99 -14.61 9.27 -9.50
N ARG A 100 -13.57 9.45 -10.34
CA ARG A 100 -13.40 8.64 -11.57
C ARG A 100 -12.91 7.24 -11.26
N ASP A 101 -12.04 7.10 -10.27
CA ASP A 101 -11.46 5.82 -9.89
C ASP A 101 -12.49 5.06 -9.06
N ASN A 102 -13.17 5.74 -8.13
CA ASN A 102 -14.22 5.16 -7.30
C ASN A 102 -15.36 4.58 -8.14
N ARG A 103 -15.85 5.29 -9.16
CA ARG A 103 -16.86 4.76 -10.10
C ARG A 103 -16.42 3.46 -10.77
N VAL A 104 -15.14 3.35 -11.13
CA VAL A 104 -14.60 2.15 -11.77
C VAL A 104 -14.49 0.99 -10.77
N VAL A 105 -14.11 1.28 -9.52
CA VAL A 105 -14.07 0.28 -8.43
C VAL A 105 -15.49 -0.19 -8.08
N LEU A 106 -16.45 0.72 -7.94
CA LEU A 106 -17.86 0.39 -7.69
C LEU A 106 -18.45 -0.47 -8.81
N ALA A 107 -18.21 -0.10 -10.07
CA ALA A 107 -18.66 -0.89 -11.21
C ALA A 107 -18.07 -2.31 -11.17
N TRP A 108 -16.80 -2.46 -10.77
CA TRP A 108 -16.19 -3.77 -10.59
C TRP A 108 -16.80 -4.54 -9.42
N LEU A 109 -17.02 -3.91 -8.26
CA LEU A 109 -17.64 -4.54 -7.08
C LEU A 109 -19.02 -5.11 -7.41
N LEU A 110 -19.83 -4.34 -8.15
CA LEU A 110 -21.15 -4.79 -8.63
C LEU A 110 -21.03 -5.91 -9.66
N ALA A 111 -20.08 -5.82 -10.60
CA ALA A 111 -19.86 -6.84 -11.63
C ALA A 111 -19.40 -8.18 -11.06
N VAL A 112 -18.58 -8.17 -10.00
CA VAL A 112 -18.23 -9.39 -9.27
C VAL A 112 -19.29 -9.79 -8.25
N GLY A 113 -20.41 -9.05 -8.13
CA GLY A 113 -21.47 -9.32 -7.18
C GLY A 113 -20.96 -9.42 -5.75
N ALA A 114 -20.06 -8.51 -5.33
CA ALA A 114 -19.53 -8.52 -3.97
C ALA A 114 -20.67 -8.34 -2.95
N GLU A 115 -20.66 -9.15 -1.90
CA GLU A 115 -21.59 -9.05 -0.76
C GLU A 115 -20.93 -8.40 0.45
N VAL A 116 -19.60 -8.45 0.52
CA VAL A 116 -18.80 -7.76 1.53
C VAL A 116 -17.47 -7.30 0.92
N VAL A 117 -17.06 -6.09 1.28
CA VAL A 117 -15.76 -5.53 0.90
C VAL A 117 -14.84 -5.51 2.10
N HIS A 118 -13.64 -6.09 1.98
CA HIS A 118 -12.64 -6.12 3.04
C HIS A 118 -11.38 -5.36 2.61
N VAL A 119 -11.18 -4.18 3.19
CA VAL A 119 -10.05 -3.30 2.89
C VAL A 119 -8.87 -3.63 3.80
N HIS A 120 -7.78 -4.10 3.22
CA HIS A 120 -6.49 -4.22 3.92
C HIS A 120 -5.60 -2.99 3.68
N SER A 121 -5.79 -2.28 2.57
CA SER A 121 -5.11 -1.02 2.32
C SER A 121 -5.87 -0.16 1.31
N LEU A 122 -5.94 1.15 1.57
CA LEU A 122 -6.40 2.15 0.60
C LEU A 122 -5.26 2.81 -0.18
N GLU A 123 -3.99 2.43 0.01
CA GLU A 123 -2.91 2.91 -0.88
C GLU A 123 -3.26 2.61 -2.34
N GLY A 124 -3.19 3.63 -3.20
CA GLY A 124 -3.61 3.54 -4.60
C GLY A 124 -5.11 3.72 -4.84
N PHE A 125 -5.93 3.85 -3.79
CA PHE A 125 -7.33 4.26 -3.83
C PHE A 125 -7.49 5.66 -3.22
N ALA A 126 -8.70 6.22 -3.24
CA ALA A 126 -9.02 7.44 -2.50
C ALA A 126 -9.74 7.14 -1.19
N MET A 127 -9.63 8.05 -0.22
CA MET A 127 -10.22 7.89 1.12
C MET A 127 -11.75 7.87 1.07
N ASP A 128 -12.35 8.70 0.21
CA ASP A 128 -13.80 8.76 0.01
C ASP A 128 -14.41 7.46 -0.58
N LEU A 129 -13.59 6.54 -1.08
CA LEU A 129 -14.06 5.26 -1.63
C LEU A 129 -14.86 4.44 -0.60
N ILE A 130 -14.46 4.41 0.67
CA ILE A 130 -15.21 3.64 1.70
C ILE A 130 -16.63 4.19 1.84
N GLY A 131 -16.76 5.53 1.93
CA GLY A 131 -18.06 6.19 1.99
C GLY A 131 -18.92 5.89 0.76
N GLU A 132 -18.32 5.93 -0.43
CA GLU A 132 -19.02 5.60 -1.69
C GLU A 132 -19.50 4.13 -1.73
N ILE A 133 -18.69 3.17 -1.26
CA ILE A 133 -19.07 1.76 -1.19
C ILE A 133 -20.23 1.56 -0.21
N ARG A 134 -20.18 2.22 0.95
CA ARG A 134 -21.26 2.17 1.96
C ARG A 134 -22.55 2.80 1.46
N ALA A 135 -22.45 3.93 0.74
CA ALA A 135 -23.60 4.58 0.10
C ALA A 135 -24.24 3.69 -0.99
N ALA A 136 -23.46 2.81 -1.63
CA ALA A 136 -23.95 1.80 -2.55
C ALA A 136 -24.57 0.56 -1.86
N GLY A 137 -24.67 0.54 -0.53
CA GLY A 137 -25.32 -0.51 0.25
C GLY A 137 -24.42 -1.70 0.59
N LEU A 138 -23.13 -1.67 0.24
CA LEU A 138 -22.21 -2.76 0.53
C LEU A 138 -21.59 -2.61 1.94
N PRO A 139 -21.53 -3.68 2.76
CA PRO A 139 -20.78 -3.67 4.00
C PRO A 139 -19.28 -3.60 3.73
N VAL A 140 -18.57 -2.80 4.52
CA VAL A 140 -17.12 -2.60 4.41
C VAL A 140 -16.46 -2.94 5.74
N VAL A 141 -15.56 -3.92 5.72
CA VAL A 141 -14.66 -4.25 6.82
C VAL A 141 -13.30 -3.66 6.51
N VAL A 142 -12.66 -2.99 7.46
CA VAL A 142 -11.30 -2.47 7.32
C VAL A 142 -10.40 -3.18 8.31
N THR A 143 -9.27 -3.73 7.85
CA THR A 143 -8.18 -4.14 8.73
C THR A 143 -7.03 -3.15 8.61
N THR A 144 -6.72 -2.43 9.69
CA THR A 144 -5.65 -1.44 9.70
C THR A 144 -4.31 -2.09 10.00
N HIS A 145 -3.40 -2.10 9.03
CA HIS A 145 -2.05 -2.68 9.17
C HIS A 145 -0.98 -1.66 9.52
N ASN A 146 -1.25 -0.39 9.25
CA ASN A 146 -0.36 0.74 9.48
C ASN A 146 -1.21 2.01 9.66
N TYR A 147 -0.54 3.14 9.84
CA TYR A 147 -1.21 4.41 10.08
C TYR A 147 -1.60 5.13 8.80
N HIS A 148 -1.72 4.44 7.65
CA HIS A 148 -2.00 5.08 6.35
C HIS A 148 -3.22 5.99 6.38
N TYR A 149 -4.29 5.69 7.12
CA TYR A 149 -5.47 6.56 7.19
C TYR A 149 -5.16 7.92 7.86
N GLY A 150 -4.26 7.95 8.84
CA GLY A 150 -3.83 9.17 9.51
C GLY A 150 -2.54 9.78 8.95
N CYS A 151 -1.72 9.00 8.24
CA CYS A 151 -0.38 9.41 7.82
C CYS A 151 -0.15 9.06 6.35
N PRO A 152 0.06 10.05 5.46
CA PRO A 152 0.37 9.78 4.05
C PRO A 152 1.72 9.06 3.85
N GLN A 153 2.57 9.00 4.88
CA GLN A 153 3.82 8.22 4.89
C GLN A 153 3.62 6.77 5.36
N VAL A 154 2.50 6.45 6.03
CA VAL A 154 2.13 5.17 6.68
C VAL A 154 2.66 4.89 8.09
N ASP A 155 3.78 5.50 8.52
CA ASP A 155 4.45 5.06 9.76
C ASP A 155 4.31 6.00 10.97
N LEU A 156 3.72 7.19 10.81
CA LEU A 156 3.75 8.26 11.82
C LEU A 156 5.17 8.61 12.29
N LEU A 157 6.16 8.55 11.40
CA LEU A 157 7.54 8.98 11.67
C LEU A 157 7.86 10.28 10.92
N HIS A 158 8.00 11.39 11.63
CA HIS A 158 8.40 12.64 11.01
C HIS A 158 9.81 12.51 10.42
N LYS A 159 9.93 12.76 9.11
CA LYS A 159 11.18 12.62 8.35
C LYS A 159 11.83 11.25 8.51
N GLU A 160 11.01 10.21 8.66
CA GLU A 160 11.46 8.82 8.83
C GLU A 160 12.37 8.61 10.07
N ARG A 161 12.34 9.54 11.04
CA ARG A 161 13.27 9.54 12.19
C ARG A 161 12.60 9.62 13.55
N ASP A 162 11.71 10.59 13.76
CA ASP A 162 11.11 10.85 15.08
C ASP A 162 9.62 10.48 15.08
N CYS A 163 9.09 9.98 16.21
CA CYS A 163 7.65 9.79 16.36
C CYS A 163 6.89 11.11 16.13
N CYS A 164 5.95 11.10 15.18
CA CYS A 164 5.12 12.23 14.83
C CYS A 164 3.93 12.32 15.79
N LEU A 165 4.13 12.99 16.93
CA LEU A 165 3.10 13.12 17.97
C LEU A 165 2.07 14.24 17.69
N ASP A 166 2.43 15.20 16.86
CA ASP A 166 1.56 16.29 16.41
C ASP A 166 1.93 16.60 14.97
N TYR A 167 0.94 16.71 14.09
CA TYR A 167 1.08 16.99 12.67
C TYR A 167 0.81 18.47 12.31
N ARG A 168 0.45 19.29 13.32
CA ARG A 168 0.16 20.73 13.22
C ARG A 168 -0.83 21.06 12.12
N GLY A 169 -1.95 20.35 12.12
CA GLY A 169 -2.99 20.51 11.09
C GLY A 169 -2.54 20.23 9.66
N GLY A 170 -1.41 19.54 9.47
CA GLY A 170 -0.84 19.15 8.19
C GLY A 170 0.43 19.92 7.82
N GLU A 171 0.82 20.96 8.56
CA GLU A 171 2.05 21.71 8.31
C GLU A 171 3.29 20.82 8.40
N ARG A 172 3.35 19.91 9.39
CA ARG A 172 4.51 19.00 9.55
C ARG A 172 4.57 17.89 8.50
N CYS A 173 3.49 17.69 7.74
CA CYS A 173 3.50 16.77 6.61
C CYS A 173 4.21 17.39 5.38
N VAL A 174 4.27 18.72 5.29
CA VAL A 174 4.95 19.42 4.19
C VAL A 174 6.45 19.12 4.25
N GLY A 175 6.96 18.44 3.22
CA GLY A 175 8.37 18.03 3.18
C GLY A 175 8.76 16.95 4.21
N CYS A 176 7.78 16.24 4.79
CA CYS A 176 8.06 15.13 5.71
C CYS A 176 8.74 13.96 5.01
N LEU A 177 8.44 13.73 3.72
CA LEU A 177 9.05 12.68 2.92
C LEU A 177 9.55 13.23 1.59
N THR A 178 10.75 12.83 1.16
CA THR A 178 11.24 13.11 -0.18
C THR A 178 10.56 12.18 -1.18
N ALA A 179 9.50 12.68 -1.82
CA ALA A 179 8.70 11.92 -2.76
C ALA A 179 8.75 12.48 -4.20
N PRO A 180 8.63 11.61 -5.21
CA PRO A 180 8.58 12.03 -6.60
C PRO A 180 7.31 12.84 -6.90
N ASP A 181 7.34 13.63 -7.98
CA ASP A 181 6.12 14.22 -8.53
C ASP A 181 5.15 13.11 -8.99
N PRO A 182 3.89 13.06 -8.50
CA PRO A 182 2.96 11.97 -8.79
C PRO A 182 2.63 11.85 -10.29
N ARG A 183 2.51 12.98 -10.99
CA ARG A 183 2.17 12.98 -12.44
C ARG A 183 3.32 12.36 -13.24
N ARG A 184 4.56 12.76 -12.93
CA ARG A 184 5.77 12.22 -13.54
C ARG A 184 5.95 10.74 -13.19
N ALA A 185 5.71 10.34 -11.94
CA ALA A 185 5.80 8.95 -11.51
C ALA A 185 4.82 8.05 -12.28
N ARG A 186 3.55 8.45 -12.41
CA ARG A 186 2.55 7.73 -13.22
C ARG A 186 2.97 7.61 -14.68
N ARG A 187 3.41 8.71 -15.30
CA ARG A 187 3.85 8.72 -16.70
C ARG A 187 5.07 7.82 -16.93
N ASN A 188 6.04 7.86 -16.03
CA ASN A 188 7.22 7.01 -16.14
C ASN A 188 6.82 5.53 -16.02
N ARG A 189 5.96 5.18 -15.06
CA ARG A 189 5.43 3.82 -14.91
C ARG A 189 4.65 3.37 -16.15
N SER A 190 3.80 4.22 -16.73
CA SER A 190 3.03 3.86 -17.92
C SER A 190 3.94 3.54 -19.12
N ILE A 191 4.92 4.41 -19.40
CA ILE A 191 5.87 4.21 -20.50
C ILE A 191 6.71 2.95 -20.28
N GLN A 192 7.24 2.79 -19.06
CA GLN A 192 8.03 1.62 -18.70
C GLN A 192 7.24 0.33 -18.89
N GLN A 193 6.03 0.26 -18.35
CA GLN A 193 5.22 -0.95 -18.39
C GLN A 193 4.69 -1.26 -19.79
N ASP A 194 4.40 -0.24 -20.61
CA ASP A 194 4.04 -0.47 -22.01
C ASP A 194 5.23 -1.01 -22.81
N LEU A 195 6.44 -0.49 -22.57
CA LEU A 195 7.65 -1.03 -23.17
C LEU A 195 7.88 -2.48 -22.73
N GLU A 196 7.79 -2.77 -21.43
CA GLU A 196 7.90 -4.13 -20.88
C GLU A 196 6.88 -5.09 -21.52
N ARG A 197 5.64 -4.64 -21.76
CA ARG A 197 4.61 -5.44 -22.46
C ARG A 197 4.91 -5.64 -23.93
N ALA A 198 5.54 -4.67 -24.59
CA ALA A 198 5.81 -4.71 -26.04
C ALA A 198 7.04 -5.55 -26.40
N VAL A 199 8.13 -5.45 -25.63
CA VAL A 199 9.42 -6.10 -25.95
C VAL A 199 9.85 -7.16 -24.94
N GLY A 200 9.11 -7.36 -23.86
CA GLY A 200 9.47 -8.28 -22.78
C GLY A 200 10.35 -7.65 -21.69
N ALA A 201 10.31 -8.23 -20.48
CA ALA A 201 10.98 -7.70 -19.29
C ALA A 201 12.52 -7.68 -19.39
N GLU A 202 13.11 -8.69 -20.05
CA GLU A 202 14.57 -8.81 -20.18
C GLU A 202 15.15 -7.73 -21.11
N LEU A 203 14.56 -7.59 -22.30
CA LEU A 203 14.96 -6.60 -23.30
C LEU A 203 14.70 -5.16 -22.82
N SER A 204 13.56 -4.91 -22.18
CA SER A 204 13.25 -3.59 -21.62
C SER A 204 14.22 -3.18 -20.49
N THR A 205 14.60 -4.12 -19.63
CA THR A 205 15.63 -3.88 -18.59
C THR A 205 16.98 -3.54 -19.21
N GLY A 206 17.37 -4.26 -20.28
CA GLY A 206 18.57 -3.97 -21.06
C GLY A 206 18.55 -2.56 -21.66
N LEU A 207 17.47 -2.19 -22.35
CA LEU A 207 17.29 -0.87 -22.95
C LEU A 207 17.34 0.26 -21.92
N GLN A 208 16.69 0.08 -20.76
CA GLN A 208 16.72 1.08 -19.69
C GLN A 208 18.11 1.28 -19.09
N LYS A 209 18.87 0.19 -18.89
CA LYS A 209 20.26 0.25 -18.42
C LYS A 209 21.13 1.00 -19.42
N THR A 210 21.02 0.67 -20.70
CA THR A 210 21.77 1.34 -21.79
C THR A 210 21.42 2.83 -21.87
N ALA A 211 20.14 3.18 -21.81
CA ALA A 211 19.70 4.59 -21.84
C ALA A 211 20.21 5.38 -20.63
N LYS A 212 20.23 4.78 -19.43
CA LYS A 212 20.83 5.40 -18.23
C LYS A 212 22.34 5.61 -18.39
N LEU A 213 23.06 4.62 -18.91
CA LEU A 213 24.50 4.72 -19.18
C LEU A 213 24.82 5.84 -20.18
N VAL A 214 24.10 5.88 -21.30
CA VAL A 214 24.26 6.93 -22.33
C VAL A 214 23.97 8.30 -21.73
N ARG A 215 22.88 8.44 -20.96
CA ARG A 215 22.55 9.70 -20.30
C ARG A 215 23.63 10.13 -19.31
N SER A 216 24.14 9.21 -18.49
CA SER A 216 25.21 9.47 -17.54
C SER A 216 26.47 9.96 -18.23
N ALA A 217 26.85 9.32 -19.34
CA ALA A 217 27.99 9.70 -20.15
C ALA A 217 27.81 11.10 -20.78
N LEU A 218 26.60 11.44 -21.23
CA LEU A 218 26.29 12.75 -21.81
C LEU A 218 26.19 13.87 -20.77
N THR A 219 25.77 13.58 -19.54
CA THR A 219 25.62 14.59 -18.48
C THR A 219 26.77 14.63 -17.48
N GLY A 220 27.85 13.87 -17.72
CA GLY A 220 28.98 13.75 -16.79
C GLY A 220 28.61 13.17 -15.42
N GLY A 221 27.52 12.42 -15.33
CA GLY A 221 27.04 11.80 -14.08
C GLY A 221 27.76 10.49 -13.78
N GLU A 222 27.85 10.12 -12.51
CA GLU A 222 28.36 8.81 -12.10
C GLU A 222 27.51 7.67 -12.69
N PRO A 223 28.16 6.60 -13.22
CA PRO A 223 27.45 5.45 -13.75
C PRO A 223 26.55 4.82 -12.68
N PRO A 224 25.40 4.24 -13.05
CA PRO A 224 24.50 3.61 -12.10
C PRO A 224 25.23 2.51 -11.33
N ASN A 225 25.15 2.59 -9.99
CA ASN A 225 25.85 1.68 -9.07
C ASN A 225 25.56 0.21 -9.45
N ARG A 226 26.62 -0.56 -9.74
CA ARG A 226 26.48 -2.01 -9.99
C ARG A 226 26.20 -2.66 -8.65
N ARG A 227 24.99 -3.19 -8.47
CA ARG A 227 24.68 -4.06 -7.31
C ARG A 227 25.67 -5.21 -7.28
N GLY A 228 26.42 -5.33 -6.18
CA GLY A 228 27.35 -6.44 -5.95
C GLY A 228 26.59 -7.74 -5.66
N PRO A 229 27.26 -8.91 -5.69
CA PRO A 229 26.69 -10.17 -5.23
C PRO A 229 26.07 -10.07 -3.83
N GLU A 230 26.67 -9.27 -2.95
CA GLU A 230 26.18 -9.00 -1.60
C GLU A 230 24.89 -8.14 -1.54
N ASP A 231 24.49 -7.47 -2.63
CA ASP A 231 23.22 -6.70 -2.72
C ASP A 231 22.03 -7.55 -3.17
N GLN A 232 22.25 -8.85 -3.42
CA GLN A 232 21.16 -9.78 -3.68
C GLN A 232 20.46 -10.07 -2.36
N VAL A 233 19.43 -9.28 -2.05
CA VAL A 233 18.47 -9.59 -0.99
C VAL A 233 17.91 -10.97 -1.28
N LYS A 234 18.41 -11.98 -0.56
CA LYS A 234 17.82 -13.31 -0.59
C LYS A 234 16.38 -13.13 -0.08
N PRO A 235 15.36 -13.67 -0.79
CA PRO A 235 14.01 -13.65 -0.28
C PRO A 235 14.05 -14.20 1.14
N ASP A 236 13.43 -13.48 2.07
CA ASP A 236 13.37 -13.93 3.46
C ASP A 236 12.86 -15.37 3.48
N PRO A 237 13.67 -16.34 3.97
CA PRO A 237 13.33 -17.75 3.88
C PRO A 237 11.97 -18.05 4.54
N GLU A 238 11.59 -17.28 5.56
CA GLU A 238 10.28 -17.38 6.24
C GLU A 238 9.11 -17.10 5.31
N VAL A 239 9.26 -16.16 4.36
CA VAL A 239 8.20 -15.81 3.42
C VAL A 239 7.84 -16.98 2.51
N ALA A 240 8.80 -17.86 2.20
CA ALA A 240 8.53 -19.07 1.43
C ALA A 240 7.83 -20.18 2.24
N MET A 241 7.95 -20.15 3.59
CA MET A 241 7.38 -21.16 4.49
C MET A 241 6.01 -20.78 5.08
N GLY A 242 5.63 -19.49 5.02
CA GLY A 242 4.39 -19.02 5.64
C GLY A 242 4.44 -19.19 7.17
N PHE A 243 3.32 -19.65 7.77
CA PHE A 243 3.25 -19.98 9.21
C PHE A 243 3.64 -21.43 9.55
N GLY A 244 4.21 -22.18 8.60
CA GLY A 244 4.59 -23.58 8.82
C GLY A 244 5.93 -23.70 9.54
N PRO A 245 6.08 -24.60 10.53
CA PRO A 245 7.41 -24.99 11.01
C PRO A 245 8.11 -25.70 9.85
N GLY A 246 9.30 -25.27 9.44
CA GLY A 246 10.01 -25.67 8.20
C GLY A 246 10.41 -27.14 8.06
N GLY A 247 9.50 -28.08 8.30
CA GLY A 247 9.74 -29.51 8.39
C GLY A 247 10.27 -29.95 9.78
N PRO A 248 10.32 -31.26 10.05
CA PRO A 248 10.77 -31.82 11.34
C PRO A 248 12.25 -31.55 11.62
N GLU A 249 13.07 -31.36 10.59
CA GLU A 249 14.53 -31.15 10.70
C GLU A 249 14.92 -29.66 10.80
N HIS A 250 13.93 -28.76 10.87
CA HIS A 250 14.22 -27.33 10.92
C HIS A 250 14.89 -26.95 12.26
N PRO A 251 16.06 -26.29 12.25
CA PRO A 251 16.82 -25.99 13.48
C PRO A 251 16.17 -24.95 14.42
N GLY A 252 14.97 -24.47 14.10
CA GLY A 252 14.26 -23.44 14.87
C GLY A 252 14.89 -22.03 14.82
N THR A 253 16.07 -21.88 14.19
CA THR A 253 16.78 -20.61 14.02
C THR A 253 16.88 -20.25 12.55
N PHE A 254 16.53 -19.00 12.22
CA PHE A 254 16.62 -18.45 10.86
C PHE A 254 17.75 -17.42 10.76
N GLN A 255 18.57 -17.55 9.73
CA GLN A 255 19.60 -16.57 9.41
C GLN A 255 19.13 -15.77 8.20
N HIS A 256 18.62 -14.56 8.43
CA HIS A 256 18.05 -13.72 7.37
C HIS A 256 19.10 -13.19 6.37
N GLY A 257 20.40 -13.41 6.62
CA GLY A 257 21.48 -12.98 5.74
C GLY A 257 21.60 -11.45 5.60
N LEU A 258 20.95 -10.70 6.49
CA LEU A 258 21.01 -9.24 6.56
C LEU A 258 22.23 -8.84 7.41
N GLU A 259 23.41 -8.88 6.82
CA GLU A 259 24.60 -8.29 7.43
C GLU A 259 24.60 -6.79 7.17
N VAL A 260 24.76 -5.99 8.22
CA VAL A 260 25.01 -4.56 8.08
C VAL A 260 26.39 -4.40 7.43
N VAL A 261 26.42 -3.93 6.20
CA VAL A 261 27.66 -3.69 5.46
C VAL A 261 28.13 -2.25 5.66
N ALA A 262 29.41 -1.97 5.44
CA ALA A 262 30.01 -0.65 5.65
C ALA A 262 29.36 0.49 4.83
N ARG A 263 28.60 0.16 3.79
CA ARG A 263 27.84 1.13 2.97
C ARG A 263 26.42 1.41 3.48
N ASP A 264 25.93 0.63 4.44
CA ASP A 264 24.62 0.85 5.03
C ASP A 264 24.68 2.11 5.90
N LYS A 265 23.92 3.13 5.49
CA LYS A 265 23.78 4.35 6.27
C LYS A 265 22.80 4.09 7.40
N ILE A 266 23.33 3.77 8.59
CA ILE A 266 22.53 3.73 9.80
C ILE A 266 22.30 5.18 10.25
N GLU A 267 21.15 5.73 9.89
CA GLU A 267 20.74 7.02 10.42
C GLU A 267 20.36 6.89 11.90
N PRO A 268 20.80 7.81 12.77
CA PRO A 268 20.36 7.80 14.16
C PRO A 268 18.87 8.11 14.22
N LEU A 269 18.10 7.08 14.63
CA LEU A 269 16.67 7.15 14.89
C LEU A 269 16.39 8.03 16.12
N GLY A 270 15.27 8.73 16.08
CA GLY A 270 14.75 9.48 17.21
C GLY A 270 14.36 8.55 18.35
N ARG A 271 14.48 9.05 19.59
CA ARG A 271 13.94 8.36 20.76
C ARG A 271 12.55 8.89 21.06
N ALA A 272 11.55 7.99 21.08
CA ALA A 272 10.24 8.34 21.60
C ALA A 272 10.36 8.68 23.09
N PRO A 273 9.74 9.76 23.58
CA PRO A 273 9.66 9.99 25.01
C PRO A 273 8.83 8.89 25.69
N VAL A 274 9.11 8.59 26.96
CA VAL A 274 8.44 7.50 27.69
C VAL A 274 6.92 7.71 27.77
N ASP A 275 6.49 8.97 27.78
CA ASP A 275 5.09 9.40 27.83
C ASP A 275 4.51 9.75 26.43
N ALA A 276 5.08 9.19 25.35
CA ALA A 276 4.65 9.48 23.98
C ALA A 276 3.16 9.18 23.74
N ASN A 277 2.65 8.10 24.29
CA ASN A 277 1.26 7.68 24.11
C ASN A 277 0.31 8.66 24.81
N GLU A 278 0.60 9.02 26.06
CA GLU A 278 -0.18 9.95 26.86
C GLU A 278 -0.18 11.35 26.23
N ARG A 279 0.94 11.78 25.66
CA ARG A 279 1.01 13.04 24.91
C ARG A 279 0.14 13.01 23.66
N PHE A 280 0.15 11.90 22.93
CA PHE A 280 -0.70 11.73 21.76
C PHE A 280 -2.17 11.76 22.17
N GLU A 281 -2.60 10.95 23.14
CA GLU A 281 -3.98 10.90 23.61
C GLU A 281 -4.48 12.25 24.14
N ARG A 282 -3.65 13.01 24.87
CA ARG A 282 -4.00 14.36 25.36
C ARG A 282 -4.14 15.41 24.25
N SER A 283 -3.67 15.12 23.04
CA SER A 283 -3.67 16.04 21.90
C SER A 283 -4.82 15.77 20.92
N GLY A 284 -5.86 15.04 21.34
CA GLY A 284 -7.00 14.66 20.49
C GLY A 284 -7.71 15.84 19.82
N ASP A 285 -7.80 16.99 20.49
CA ASP A 285 -8.35 18.24 19.94
C ASP A 285 -7.50 18.82 18.80
N LEU A 286 -6.19 18.54 18.80
CA LEU A 286 -5.26 18.92 17.75
C LEU A 286 -5.26 17.94 16.58
N HIS A 287 -5.63 16.67 16.82
CA HIS A 287 -5.53 15.55 15.86
C HIS A 287 -6.40 15.68 14.61
N LEU A 288 -7.41 16.54 14.63
CA LEU A 288 -8.32 16.80 13.52
C LEU A 288 -8.28 18.26 13.02
N ARG A 289 -7.36 19.09 13.53
CA ARG A 289 -7.13 20.44 13.01
C ARG A 289 -6.78 20.38 11.52
N VAL A 290 -7.33 21.27 10.71
CA VAL A 290 -7.01 21.34 9.27
C VAL A 290 -6.43 22.70 8.96
N VAL A 291 -5.16 22.72 8.53
CA VAL A 291 -4.46 23.93 8.07
C VAL A 291 -4.18 23.88 6.57
N ASN A 292 -3.95 22.69 6.02
CA ASN A 292 -3.67 22.49 4.59
C ASN A 292 -4.27 21.17 4.04
N GLU A 293 -3.92 20.84 2.80
CA GLU A 293 -4.39 19.64 2.11
C GLU A 293 -4.01 18.33 2.81
N TYR A 294 -2.89 18.27 3.53
CA TYR A 294 -2.50 17.10 4.33
C TYR A 294 -3.38 16.93 5.56
N GLY A 295 -3.74 18.03 6.23
CA GLY A 295 -4.70 17.99 7.33
C GLY A 295 -6.09 17.55 6.86
N LYS A 296 -6.52 18.06 5.71
CA LYS A 296 -7.77 17.62 5.06
C LYS A 296 -7.71 16.12 4.75
N ARG A 297 -6.61 15.63 4.16
CA ARG A 297 -6.42 14.21 3.84
C ARG A 297 -6.47 13.32 5.09
N ARG A 298 -5.91 13.73 6.23
CA ARG A 298 -6.03 13.01 7.51
C ARG A 298 -7.49 12.94 7.95
N ARG A 299 -8.18 14.08 8.00
CA ARG A 299 -9.60 14.14 8.36
C ARG A 299 -10.45 13.22 7.48
N ASP A 300 -10.21 13.24 6.17
CA ASP A 300 -10.93 12.41 5.21
C ASP A 300 -10.61 10.91 5.40
N GLY A 301 -9.37 10.56 5.79
CA GLY A 301 -9.00 9.19 6.19
C GLY A 301 -9.68 8.70 7.47
N ILE A 302 -9.83 9.56 8.48
CA ILE A 302 -10.61 9.24 9.69
C ILE A 302 -12.10 9.08 9.35
N ALA A 303 -12.65 9.95 8.51
CA ALA A 303 -14.03 9.83 8.02
C ALA A 303 -14.26 8.53 7.24
N ALA A 304 -13.26 8.07 6.49
CA ALA A 304 -13.31 6.78 5.80
C ALA A 304 -13.42 5.60 6.79
N LEU A 305 -12.62 5.59 7.86
CA LEU A 305 -12.72 4.58 8.91
C LEU A 305 -14.09 4.62 9.62
N ASN A 306 -14.56 5.81 9.97
CA ASN A 306 -15.86 5.99 10.64
C ASN A 306 -17.06 5.60 9.76
N SER A 307 -16.89 5.61 8.44
CA SER A 307 -17.93 5.17 7.50
C SER A 307 -17.99 3.64 7.37
N ALA A 308 -16.90 2.93 7.69
CA ALA A 308 -16.83 1.48 7.57
C ALA A 308 -17.87 0.78 8.45
N SER A 309 -18.32 -0.41 8.03
CA SER A 309 -19.23 -1.25 8.83
C SER A 309 -18.52 -1.84 10.05
N LEU A 310 -17.23 -2.12 9.92
CA LEU A 310 -16.37 -2.63 10.98
C LEU A 310 -14.92 -2.26 10.70
N VAL A 311 -14.18 -1.91 11.75
CA VAL A 311 -12.72 -1.74 11.71
C VAL A 311 -12.10 -2.77 12.66
N THR A 312 -11.09 -3.52 12.21
CA THR A 312 -10.44 -4.60 12.97
C THR A 312 -8.91 -4.53 12.94
N PRO A 313 -8.26 -5.04 13.99
CA PRO A 313 -8.43 -4.56 15.36
C PRO A 313 -7.79 -3.16 15.45
N PRO A 314 -8.56 -2.07 15.58
CA PRO A 314 -7.94 -0.82 15.98
C PRO A 314 -7.30 -1.06 17.35
N SER A 315 -6.02 -0.71 17.51
CA SER A 315 -5.40 -0.79 18.84
C SER A 315 -6.23 0.08 19.80
N ALA A 316 -6.37 -0.35 21.06
CA ALA A 316 -7.12 0.44 22.04
C ALA A 316 -6.60 1.89 22.14
N PHE A 317 -5.31 2.09 21.85
CA PHE A 317 -4.69 3.40 21.68
C PHE A 317 -5.29 4.23 20.53
N MET A 318 -5.45 3.65 19.34
CA MET A 318 -6.04 4.34 18.19
C MET A 318 -7.51 4.68 18.41
N CYS A 319 -8.28 3.82 19.08
CA CYS A 319 -9.65 4.14 19.48
C CYS A 319 -9.67 5.40 20.35
N ARG A 320 -8.91 5.42 21.46
CA ARG A 320 -8.85 6.58 22.36
C ARG A 320 -8.32 7.84 21.68
N ALA A 321 -7.34 7.73 20.79
CA ALA A 321 -6.71 8.87 20.13
C ALA A 321 -7.61 9.60 19.10
N TYR A 322 -8.67 8.93 18.62
CA TYR A 322 -9.58 9.45 17.59
C TYR A 322 -11.07 9.29 17.96
N GLU A 323 -11.38 8.97 19.22
CA GLU A 323 -12.72 9.09 19.80
C GLU A 323 -13.11 10.57 19.78
N ALA A 324 -14.10 10.91 18.94
CA ALA A 324 -14.69 12.24 18.85
C ALA A 324 -16.07 12.24 19.52
#